data_AF-A0A0H3D5F1-F1
#
_entry.id   AF-A0A0H3D5F1-F1
#
_cell.length_a   1.000
_cell.length_b   1.000
_cell.length_c   1.000
_cell.angle_alpha   90.00
_cell.angle_beta   90.00
_cell.angle_gamma   90.00
#
_symmetry.space_group_name_H-M   'P 1'
#
loop_
_entity.id
_entity.type
_entity.pdbx_description
1 polymer ?
#
loop_
_entity_poly.entity_id
_entity_poly.type
_entity_poly.pdbx_seq_one_letter_code
_entity_poly.pdbx_strand_id
1 'polypeptide(L)'
;MESFSYTKVPDVRAAVAAGQRGARFIAGGTTLVDLMRETVERPGTLVDIAKLPLTGLSPTAGGGLRIGALTRMADAAADPRVRSAFPVVSEALGLSASAQLRNMATIGGNIMQRTRCTYFRDVTANCNKREPGSGCAALDGYNRGHAILGGSAARSPSTSKAE
;
A
#
# COMPACT_ATOMS: atom_id res chain seq x y z
N MET A 1 9.11 12.32 12.55
CA MET A 1 8.16 11.23 12.85
C MET A 1 7.58 11.48 14.23
N GLU A 2 6.26 11.54 14.34
CA GLU A 2 5.56 11.78 15.61
C GLU A 2 5.57 10.52 16.48
N SER A 3 5.33 10.67 17.79
CA SER A 3 5.20 9.53 18.70
C SER A 3 3.92 8.75 18.40
N PHE A 4 3.98 7.43 18.54
CA PHE A 4 2.85 6.53 18.35
C PHE A 4 2.94 5.36 19.31
N SER A 5 1.79 4.81 19.69
CA SER A 5 1.73 3.51 20.35
C SER A 5 1.85 2.38 19.32
N TYR A 6 2.45 1.28 19.71
CA TYR A 6 2.59 0.08 18.87
C TYR A 6 2.05 -1.13 19.62
N THR A 7 1.18 -1.89 18.96
CA THR A 7 0.59 -3.09 19.54
C THR A 7 0.52 -4.23 18.54
N LYS A 8 0.52 -5.45 19.05
CA LYS A 8 0.26 -6.67 18.27
C LYS A 8 -1.13 -7.16 18.63
N VAL A 9 -1.85 -7.64 17.63
CA VAL A 9 -3.20 -8.18 17.80
C VAL A 9 -3.20 -9.70 17.70
N PRO A 10 -4.03 -10.39 18.50
CA PRO A 10 -4.05 -11.85 18.52
C PRO A 10 -4.77 -12.45 17.30
N ASP A 11 -5.73 -11.71 16.73
CA ASP A 11 -6.57 -12.19 15.64
C ASP A 11 -7.04 -11.04 14.72
N VAL A 12 -7.68 -11.42 13.62
CA VAL A 12 -8.19 -10.49 12.61
C VAL A 12 -9.29 -9.59 13.17
N ARG A 13 -10.14 -10.10 14.07
CA ARG A 13 -11.25 -9.34 14.66
C ARG A 13 -10.71 -8.20 15.53
N ALA A 14 -9.68 -8.46 16.33
CA ALA A 14 -8.99 -7.46 17.12
C ALA A 14 -8.29 -6.42 16.23
N ALA A 15 -7.69 -6.84 15.11
CA ALA A 15 -7.14 -5.93 14.11
C ALA A 15 -8.21 -4.98 13.56
N VAL A 16 -9.32 -5.53 13.08
CA VAL A 16 -10.45 -4.75 12.53
C VAL A 16 -10.99 -3.77 13.56
N ALA A 17 -11.22 -4.23 14.80
CA ALA A 17 -11.70 -3.37 15.87
C ALA A 17 -10.74 -2.21 16.17
N ALA A 18 -9.42 -2.45 16.14
CA ALA A 18 -8.43 -1.39 16.29
C ALA A 18 -8.42 -0.41 15.11
N GLY A 19 -8.58 -0.90 13.88
CA GLY A 19 -8.70 -0.06 12.69
C GLY A 19 -9.94 0.83 12.71
N GLN A 20 -11.07 0.31 13.19
CA GLN A 20 -12.30 1.09 13.40
C GLN A 20 -12.10 2.23 14.42
N ARG A 21 -11.19 2.07 15.38
CA ARG A 21 -10.78 3.12 16.33
C ARG A 21 -9.70 4.05 15.77
N GLY A 22 -9.37 3.96 14.49
CA GLY A 22 -8.43 4.85 13.81
C GLY A 22 -6.96 4.39 13.81
N ALA A 23 -6.66 3.19 14.33
CA ALA A 23 -5.30 2.65 14.23
C ALA A 23 -4.90 2.37 12.77
N ARG A 24 -3.62 2.53 12.44
CA ARG A 24 -3.07 2.12 11.14
C ARG A 24 -2.44 0.73 11.26
N PHE A 25 -2.69 -0.12 10.27
CA PHE A 25 -2.08 -1.44 10.21
C PHE A 25 -0.67 -1.34 9.63
N ILE A 26 0.28 -2.01 10.30
CA ILE A 26 1.63 -2.19 9.78
C ILE A 26 1.87 -3.67 9.48
N ALA A 27 2.35 -3.94 8.26
CA ALA A 27 2.78 -5.25 7.80
C ALA A 27 4.27 -5.19 7.44
N GLY A 28 4.61 -5.11 6.14
CA GLY A 28 5.99 -4.93 5.68
C GLY A 28 6.59 -3.55 5.94
N GLY A 29 5.77 -2.54 6.25
CA GLY A 29 6.20 -1.18 6.55
C GLY A 29 6.73 -0.35 5.37
N THR A 30 6.95 -0.96 4.20
CA THR A 30 7.64 -0.36 3.04
C THR A 30 7.01 0.91 2.45
N THR A 31 5.72 1.16 2.71
CA THR A 31 5.05 2.43 2.36
C THR A 31 4.70 3.24 3.61
N LEU A 32 4.12 2.62 4.64
CA LEU A 32 3.64 3.36 5.81
C LEU A 32 4.77 4.04 6.58
N VAL A 33 5.90 3.36 6.81
CA VAL A 33 7.04 3.93 7.55
C VAL A 33 7.65 5.10 6.79
N ASP A 34 7.72 5.00 5.46
CA ASP A 34 8.19 6.06 4.57
C ASP A 34 7.31 7.32 4.70
N LEU A 35 5.98 7.17 4.56
CA LEU A 35 5.04 8.28 4.72
C LEU A 35 5.01 8.86 6.14
N MET A 36 5.30 8.06 7.17
CA MET A 36 5.45 8.54 8.54
C MET A 36 6.74 9.35 8.76
N ARG A 37 7.83 9.01 8.06
CA ARG A 37 9.07 9.79 8.07
C ARG A 37 8.86 11.14 7.40
N GLU A 38 8.15 11.15 6.27
CA GLU A 38 7.74 12.36 5.54
C GLU A 38 6.63 13.15 6.26
N THR A 39 6.11 12.65 7.39
CA THR A 39 5.01 13.25 8.18
C THR A 39 3.68 13.38 7.42
N VAL A 40 3.51 12.62 6.34
CA VAL A 40 2.26 12.52 5.57
C VAL A 40 1.24 11.65 6.31
N GLU A 41 1.68 10.54 6.89
CA GLU A 41 0.87 9.72 7.80
C GLU A 41 1.31 9.96 9.24
N ARG A 42 0.35 10.30 10.12
CA ARG A 42 0.59 10.63 11.53
C ARG A 42 -0.31 9.79 12.45
N PRO A 43 -0.17 8.45 12.44
CA PRO A 43 -1.03 7.60 13.26
C PRO A 43 -0.64 7.71 14.73
N GLY A 44 -1.62 7.90 15.62
CA GLY A 44 -1.39 7.77 17.07
C GLY A 44 -1.16 6.32 17.52
N THR A 45 -1.62 5.35 16.73
CA THR A 45 -1.50 3.91 17.03
C THR A 45 -1.19 3.11 15.77
N LEU A 46 -0.16 2.29 15.86
CA LEU A 46 0.17 1.23 14.91
C LEU A 46 -0.22 -0.14 15.45
N VAL A 47 -0.89 -0.93 14.61
CA VAL A 47 -1.24 -2.32 14.89
C VAL A 47 -0.46 -3.20 13.94
N ASP A 48 0.47 -3.99 14.49
CA ASP A 48 1.21 -4.98 13.74
C ASP A 48 0.34 -6.21 13.48
N ILE A 49 0.12 -6.47 12.20
CA ILE A 49 -0.68 -7.59 11.72
C ILE A 49 0.19 -8.75 11.19
N ALA A 50 1.52 -8.64 11.19
CA ALA A 50 2.42 -9.58 10.52
C ALA A 50 2.34 -11.02 11.03
N LYS A 51 1.81 -11.25 12.24
CA LYS A 51 1.62 -12.58 12.83
C LYS A 51 0.24 -13.20 12.59
N LEU A 52 -0.68 -12.49 11.94
CA LEU A 52 -1.99 -13.04 11.62
C LEU A 52 -1.87 -14.13 10.56
N PRO A 53 -2.74 -15.17 10.59
CA PRO A 53 -2.71 -16.29 9.63
C PRO A 53 -3.32 -15.89 8.28
N LEU A 54 -2.79 -14.82 7.68
CA LEU A 54 -3.20 -14.27 6.39
C LEU A 54 -2.08 -14.40 5.35
N THR A 55 -1.23 -15.42 5.50
CA THR A 55 -0.10 -15.72 4.61
C THR A 55 -0.42 -16.92 3.71
N GLY A 56 0.42 -17.13 2.69
CA GLY A 56 0.35 -18.29 1.83
C GLY A 56 -0.68 -18.19 0.71
N LEU A 57 -0.73 -19.25 -0.09
CA LEU A 57 -1.61 -19.34 -1.25
C LEU A 57 -2.36 -20.68 -1.22
N SER A 58 -3.66 -20.65 -1.47
CA SER A 58 -4.53 -21.83 -1.49
C SER A 58 -5.43 -21.84 -2.73
N PRO A 59 -5.66 -23.00 -3.38
CA PRO A 59 -6.65 -23.11 -4.44
C PRO A 59 -8.04 -22.70 -3.94
N THR A 60 -8.87 -22.19 -4.84
CA THR A 60 -10.30 -21.94 -4.56
C THR A 60 -11.15 -23.02 -5.22
N ALA A 61 -12.36 -23.23 -4.71
CA ALA A 61 -13.30 -24.21 -5.27
C ALA A 61 -13.66 -23.91 -6.74
N GLY A 62 -13.56 -22.65 -7.17
CA GLY A 62 -13.78 -22.22 -8.56
C GLY A 62 -12.55 -22.31 -9.47
N GLY A 63 -11.50 -23.04 -9.07
CA GLY A 63 -10.28 -23.21 -9.88
C GLY A 63 -9.33 -22.01 -9.88
N GLY A 64 -9.56 -21.02 -8.99
CA GLY A 64 -8.68 -19.87 -8.81
C GLY A 64 -7.63 -20.08 -7.71
N LEU A 65 -6.93 -19.00 -7.38
CA LEU A 65 -5.93 -18.99 -6.31
C LEU A 65 -6.24 -17.86 -5.34
N ARG A 66 -6.35 -18.18 -4.05
CA ARG A 66 -6.44 -17.21 -2.96
C ARG A 66 -5.04 -16.91 -2.46
N ILE A 67 -4.65 -15.64 -2.51
CA ILE A 67 -3.38 -15.16 -1.98
C ILE A 67 -3.64 -14.42 -0.67
N GLY A 68 -3.00 -14.86 0.42
CA GLY A 68 -3.11 -14.20 1.70
C GLY A 68 -2.54 -12.77 1.67
N ALA A 69 -3.21 -11.81 2.31
CA ALA A 69 -2.82 -10.41 2.32
C ALA A 69 -1.43 -10.13 2.93
N LEU A 70 -0.92 -11.04 3.77
CA LEU A 70 0.39 -10.95 4.41
C LEU A 70 1.47 -11.78 3.70
N THR A 71 1.12 -12.46 2.60
CA THR A 71 2.11 -13.11 1.73
C THR A 71 3.09 -12.08 1.21
N ARG A 72 4.40 -12.36 1.27
CA ARG A 72 5.41 -11.45 0.73
C ARG A 72 5.30 -11.40 -0.79
N MET A 73 5.60 -10.24 -1.36
CA MET A 73 5.60 -10.09 -2.83
C MET A 73 6.61 -11.04 -3.49
N ALA A 74 7.78 -11.22 -2.88
CA ALA A 74 8.78 -12.16 -3.37
C ALA A 74 8.26 -13.61 -3.41
N ASP A 75 7.63 -14.07 -2.32
CA ASP A 75 7.08 -15.43 -2.23
C ASP A 75 5.96 -15.65 -3.26
N ALA A 76 5.04 -14.69 -3.39
CA ALA A 76 3.95 -14.77 -4.36
C ALA A 76 4.47 -14.77 -5.81
N ALA A 77 5.50 -13.98 -6.12
CA ALA A 77 6.12 -13.97 -7.44
C ALA A 77 6.83 -15.30 -7.77
N ALA A 78 7.44 -15.94 -6.76
CA ALA A 78 8.18 -17.18 -6.92
C ALA A 78 7.29 -18.45 -6.89
N ASP A 79 6.05 -18.37 -6.39
CA ASP A 79 5.16 -19.52 -6.28
C ASP A 79 4.90 -20.17 -7.65
N PRO A 80 5.20 -21.48 -7.83
CA PRO A 80 5.03 -22.17 -9.10
C PRO A 80 3.62 -22.08 -9.67
N ARG A 81 2.59 -22.04 -8.82
CA ARG A 81 1.19 -21.95 -9.23
C ARG A 81 0.87 -20.56 -9.78
N VAL A 82 1.47 -19.51 -9.23
CA VAL A 82 1.34 -18.14 -9.75
C VAL A 82 2.08 -18.03 -11.08
N ARG A 83 3.31 -18.56 -11.16
CA ARG A 83 4.12 -18.52 -12.39
C ARG A 83 3.47 -19.24 -13.56
N SER A 84 2.81 -20.38 -13.32
CA SER A 84 2.21 -21.18 -14.39
C SER A 84 0.81 -20.68 -14.77
N ALA A 85 -0.07 -20.44 -13.79
CA ALA A 85 -1.47 -20.11 -14.06
C ALA A 85 -1.74 -18.59 -14.17
N PHE A 86 -0.85 -17.75 -13.60
CA PHE A 86 -1.01 -16.29 -13.55
C PHE A 86 0.31 -15.56 -13.85
N PRO A 87 0.99 -15.83 -14.98
CA PRO A 87 2.35 -15.35 -15.25
C PRO A 87 2.48 -13.82 -15.18
N VAL A 88 1.49 -13.07 -15.68
CA VAL A 88 1.44 -11.60 -15.58
C VAL A 88 1.53 -11.10 -14.13
N VAL A 89 0.94 -11.83 -13.17
CA VAL A 89 1.04 -11.44 -11.75
C VAL A 89 2.46 -11.66 -11.24
N SER A 90 3.08 -12.79 -11.59
CA SER A 90 4.48 -13.07 -11.21
C SER A 90 5.44 -12.01 -11.78
N GLU A 91 5.30 -11.69 -13.07
CA GLU A 91 6.13 -10.70 -13.76
C GLU A 91 5.95 -9.30 -13.18
N ALA A 92 4.70 -8.84 -13.00
CA ALA A 92 4.42 -7.53 -12.41
C ALA A 92 5.00 -7.41 -11.00
N LEU A 93 4.90 -8.45 -10.18
CA LEU A 93 5.53 -8.49 -8.87
C LEU A 93 7.07 -8.48 -8.99
N GLY A 94 7.65 -9.21 -9.94
CA GLY A 94 9.09 -9.28 -10.19
C GLY A 94 9.70 -7.94 -10.63
N LEU A 95 8.98 -7.17 -11.44
CA LEU A 95 9.37 -5.83 -11.91
C LEU A 95 9.12 -4.73 -10.88
N SER A 96 8.37 -5.03 -9.82
CA SER A 96 8.04 -4.05 -8.77
C SER A 96 9.20 -3.86 -7.79
N ALA A 97 9.70 -2.62 -7.70
CA ALA A 97 10.68 -2.20 -6.68
C ALA A 97 11.98 -3.03 -6.68
N SER A 98 12.75 -2.95 -5.58
CA SER A 98 13.96 -3.77 -5.38
C SER A 98 13.64 -5.10 -4.68
N ALA A 99 14.55 -6.06 -4.77
CA ALA A 99 14.41 -7.36 -4.12
C ALA A 99 14.22 -7.24 -2.59
N GLN A 100 14.98 -6.34 -1.95
CA GLN A 100 14.88 -6.05 -0.52
C GLN A 100 13.48 -5.56 -0.14
N LEU A 101 12.90 -4.67 -0.95
CA LEU A 101 11.53 -4.19 -0.72
C LEU A 101 10.51 -5.29 -0.96
N ARG A 102 10.68 -6.16 -1.98
CA ARG A 102 9.77 -7.29 -2.22
C ARG A 102 9.80 -8.35 -1.12
N ASN A 103 10.94 -8.55 -0.47
CA ASN A 103 11.08 -9.47 0.66
C ASN A 103 10.33 -8.97 1.92
N MET A 104 10.11 -7.65 2.02
CA MET A 104 9.37 -7.04 3.13
C MET A 104 7.92 -6.76 2.79
N ALA A 105 7.64 -6.27 1.58
CA ALA A 105 6.31 -5.87 1.15
C ALA A 105 5.37 -7.08 1.11
N THR A 106 4.15 -6.90 1.62
CA THR A 106 3.09 -7.90 1.53
C THR A 106 2.14 -7.56 0.38
N ILE A 107 1.38 -8.54 -0.11
CA ILE A 107 0.39 -8.33 -1.18
C ILE A 107 -0.66 -7.28 -0.77
N GLY A 108 -1.21 -7.37 0.44
CA GLY A 108 -2.15 -6.38 0.96
C GLY A 108 -1.52 -4.98 1.07
N GLY A 109 -0.27 -4.91 1.52
CA GLY A 109 0.47 -3.64 1.59
C GLY A 109 0.75 -3.04 0.21
N ASN A 110 1.04 -3.87 -0.80
CA ASN A 110 1.24 -3.42 -2.19
C ASN A 110 -0.04 -2.84 -2.79
N ILE A 111 -1.19 -3.46 -2.53
CA ILE A 111 -2.49 -2.96 -3.00
C ILE A 111 -2.81 -1.61 -2.35
N MET A 112 -2.54 -1.48 -1.06
CA MET A 112 -2.83 -0.27 -0.26
C MET A 112 -1.74 0.81 -0.34
N GLN A 113 -0.75 0.66 -1.22
CA GLN A 113 0.29 1.67 -1.37
C GLN A 113 -0.30 3.00 -1.88
N ARG A 114 0.35 4.11 -1.53
CA ARG A 114 -0.10 5.46 -1.91
C ARG A 114 0.61 5.95 -3.18
N THR A 115 0.04 7.00 -3.79
CA THR A 115 0.62 7.67 -4.97
C THR A 115 2.04 8.20 -4.70
N ARG A 116 2.82 8.30 -5.79
CA ARG A 116 4.16 8.90 -5.79
C ARG A 116 4.17 10.38 -6.20
N CYS A 117 3.00 11.02 -6.27
CA CYS A 117 2.88 12.46 -6.45
C CYS A 117 3.78 13.23 -5.46
N THR A 118 4.67 14.07 -5.97
CA THR A 118 5.62 14.85 -5.16
C THR A 118 4.90 15.80 -4.22
N TYR A 119 3.85 16.48 -4.69
CA TYR A 119 3.01 17.38 -3.89
C TYR A 119 2.20 16.67 -2.81
N PHE A 120 1.90 15.38 -2.98
CA PHE A 120 1.28 14.59 -1.91
C PHE A 120 2.27 14.33 -0.76
N ARG A 121 3.54 14.10 -1.10
CA ARG A 121 4.62 13.81 -0.16
C ARG A 121 5.20 15.05 0.50
N ASP A 122 5.16 16.18 -0.18
CA ASP A 122 5.48 17.48 0.38
C ASP A 122 4.28 17.99 1.21
N VAL A 123 4.44 18.02 2.53
CA VAL A 123 3.41 18.47 3.47
C VAL A 123 3.15 19.97 3.39
N THR A 124 4.00 20.75 2.72
CA THR A 124 3.83 22.20 2.54
C THR A 124 3.03 22.57 1.29
N ALA A 125 2.87 21.64 0.35
CA ALA A 125 2.16 21.87 -0.91
C ALA A 125 0.65 21.66 -0.79
N ASN A 126 -0.15 22.47 -1.50
CA ASN A 126 -1.60 22.30 -1.60
C ASN A 126 -1.96 20.95 -2.23
N CYS A 127 -2.70 20.09 -1.48
CA CYS A 127 -3.02 18.75 -1.92
C CYS A 127 -4.33 18.20 -1.32
N ASN A 128 -5.39 18.21 -2.14
CA ASN A 128 -6.71 17.67 -1.82
C ASN A 128 -6.71 16.21 -1.35
N LYS A 129 -5.69 15.41 -1.71
CA LYS A 129 -5.57 14.01 -1.27
C LYS A 129 -5.12 13.90 0.20
N ARG A 130 -4.44 14.92 0.72
CA ARG A 130 -4.04 15.02 2.13
C ARG A 130 -5.08 15.81 2.92
N GLU A 131 -5.47 16.98 2.40
CA GLU A 131 -6.42 17.88 3.04
C GLU A 131 -7.48 18.33 2.02
N PRO A 132 -8.71 17.77 2.08
CA PRO A 132 -9.77 18.11 1.15
C PRO A 132 -10.08 19.61 1.13
N GLY A 133 -10.10 20.22 -0.05
CA GLY A 133 -10.37 21.65 -0.24
C GLY A 133 -9.13 22.53 -0.33
N SER A 134 -7.94 22.02 0.02
CA SER A 134 -6.67 22.77 -0.06
C SER A 134 -6.20 23.08 -1.50
N GLY A 135 -6.78 22.43 -2.51
CA GLY A 135 -6.39 22.56 -3.92
C GLY A 135 -5.45 21.45 -4.40
N CYS A 136 -4.98 21.55 -5.64
CA CYS A 136 -4.07 20.56 -6.22
C CYS A 136 -2.91 21.24 -6.96
N ALA A 137 -1.76 21.34 -6.29
CA ALA A 137 -0.55 21.93 -6.86
C ALA A 137 -0.03 21.20 -8.12
N ALA A 138 -0.47 19.96 -8.36
CA ALA A 138 -0.09 19.19 -9.54
C ALA A 138 -0.80 19.61 -10.82
N LEU A 139 -1.88 20.41 -10.77
CA LEU A 139 -2.62 20.80 -11.99
C LEU A 139 -1.79 21.73 -12.87
N ASP A 140 -1.29 22.81 -12.27
CA ASP A 140 -0.49 23.85 -12.95
C ASP A 140 1.02 23.72 -12.67
N GLY A 141 1.41 22.69 -11.92
CA GLY A 141 2.79 22.42 -11.54
C GLY A 141 3.46 21.32 -12.35
N TYR A 142 4.48 20.67 -11.76
CA TYR A 142 5.18 19.54 -12.36
C TYR A 142 4.27 18.30 -12.40
N ASN A 143 3.70 18.04 -13.58
CA ASN A 143 2.67 17.03 -13.76
C ASN A 143 3.10 15.80 -14.59
N ARG A 144 4.37 15.71 -15.02
CA ARG A 144 4.89 14.61 -15.87
C ARG A 144 4.59 13.19 -15.35
N GLY A 145 4.60 13.00 -14.03
CA GLY A 145 4.33 11.69 -13.39
C GLY A 145 2.86 11.44 -13.00
N HIS A 146 1.92 12.25 -13.49
CA HIS A 146 0.52 12.22 -13.09
C HIS A 146 -0.36 11.58 -14.18
N ALA A 147 -1.60 11.25 -13.81
CA ALA A 147 -2.52 10.56 -14.72
C ALA A 147 -2.95 11.45 -15.89
N ILE A 148 -3.00 10.84 -17.08
CA ILE A 148 -3.59 11.41 -18.30
C ILE A 148 -5.06 11.02 -18.49
N LEU A 149 -5.52 9.96 -17.80
CA LEU A 149 -6.88 9.44 -17.86
C LEU A 149 -7.48 9.37 -16.46
N GLY A 150 -8.81 9.55 -16.34
CA GLY A 150 -9.51 9.43 -15.06
C GLY A 150 -9.16 10.50 -14.02
N GLY A 151 -8.45 11.57 -14.41
CA GLY A 151 -8.17 12.72 -13.56
C GLY A 151 -9.40 13.62 -13.35
N SER A 152 -9.37 14.45 -12.31
CA SER A 152 -10.39 15.49 -12.12
C SER A 152 -9.75 16.75 -11.53
N ALA A 153 -10.30 17.93 -11.84
CA ALA A 153 -9.82 19.18 -11.25
C ALA A 153 -9.94 19.22 -9.71
N ALA A 154 -10.91 18.49 -9.15
CA ALA A 154 -11.15 18.46 -7.70
C ALA A 154 -10.30 17.42 -6.94
N ARG A 155 -9.87 16.34 -7.61
CA ARG A 155 -9.14 15.23 -6.96
C ARG A 155 -7.84 14.99 -7.69
N SER A 156 -6.74 15.00 -6.93
CA SER A 156 -5.43 14.54 -7.38
C SER A 156 -5.58 13.32 -8.28
N PRO A 157 -4.89 13.29 -9.45
CA PRO A 157 -4.97 12.19 -10.41
C PRO A 157 -4.45 10.91 -9.74
N SER A 158 -5.35 10.17 -9.10
CA SER A 158 -5.06 8.83 -8.61
C SER A 158 -5.29 7.84 -9.72
N THR A 159 -4.31 7.74 -10.61
CA THR A 159 -3.92 6.48 -11.25
C THR A 159 -2.41 6.48 -11.50
N SER A 160 -1.59 6.77 -10.48
CA SER A 160 -0.16 6.44 -10.53
C SER A 160 0.09 5.04 -9.97
N LYS A 161 -0.58 4.03 -10.54
CA LYS A 161 0.13 2.84 -10.97
C LYS A 161 0.21 3.01 -12.49
N ALA A 162 1.09 3.91 -12.93
CA ALA A 162 1.49 3.87 -14.33
C ALA A 162 2.22 2.54 -14.50
N GLU A 163 1.79 1.79 -15.51
CA GLU A 163 2.42 0.56 -15.99
C GLU A 163 3.94 0.75 -16.19
#